data_AF-A0A2C7A4N9-F1
#
_entry.id   AF-A0A2C7A4N9-F1
#
_cell.length_a   1.000
_cell.length_b   1.000
_cell.length_c   1.000
_cell.angle_alpha   90.00
_cell.angle_beta   90.00
_cell.angle_gamma   90.00
#
_symmetry.space_group_name_H-M   'P 1'
#
loop_
_entity.id
_entity.type
_entity.pdbx_description
1 polymer ?
#
loop_
_entity_poly.entity_id
_entity_poly.type
_entity_poly.pdbx_seq_one_letter_code
_entity_poly.pdbx_strand_id
1 'polypeptide(L)'
;MGFRDMFTRKQPGFVVGGVQYDGPPKNDAEITKLIVAVATALTRKLPTEQDIYWFVIEQYDKFLEYGEEITSRVDFPFSMHEIEYEGRRSESSYVGKPNPGITFLDKEFMPPITEHISLKQAQHWRALIFCMFCQRFQAQIAQLRLKYAVHYHNNCIKTNSYRFADK
;
A
#
# COMPACT_ATOMS: atom_id res chain seq x y z
N MET A 1 17.68 -11.01 -52.64
CA MET A 1 18.29 -11.33 -51.34
C MET A 1 18.50 -10.00 -50.61
N GLY A 2 17.93 -9.69 -49.46
CA GLY A 2 17.05 -10.43 -48.57
C GLY A 2 16.17 -9.47 -47.77
N PHE A 3 14.93 -9.90 -47.54
CA PHE A 3 14.07 -9.41 -46.47
C PHE A 3 14.68 -9.88 -45.14
N ARG A 4 15.10 -8.96 -44.26
CA ARG A 4 15.33 -9.21 -42.82
C ARG A 4 15.77 -7.93 -42.10
N ASP A 5 14.86 -6.96 -42.05
CA ASP A 5 14.80 -6.08 -40.88
C ASP A 5 13.34 -6.00 -40.45
N MET A 6 12.87 -7.17 -40.02
CA MET A 6 11.62 -7.35 -39.31
C MET A 6 11.84 -6.87 -37.88
N PHE A 7 11.21 -5.74 -37.54
CA PHE A 7 10.60 -5.47 -36.24
C PHE A 7 11.06 -6.36 -35.08
N THR A 8 12.12 -5.95 -34.38
CA THR A 8 12.20 -6.22 -32.94
C THR A 8 11.69 -4.98 -32.21
N ARG A 9 10.37 -4.76 -32.28
CA ARG A 9 9.69 -4.04 -31.20
C ARG A 9 10.02 -4.85 -29.94
N LYS A 10 10.94 -4.36 -29.10
CA LYS A 10 11.00 -4.81 -27.70
C LYS A 10 9.56 -4.69 -27.21
N GLN A 11 8.94 -5.82 -26.91
CA GLN A 11 7.66 -5.79 -26.20
C GLN A 11 7.87 -4.87 -25.00
N PRO A 12 6.96 -3.92 -24.72
CA PRO A 12 7.09 -3.06 -23.56
C PRO A 12 7.21 -4.00 -22.37
N GLY A 13 8.42 -4.14 -21.84
CA GLY A 13 8.70 -5.24 -20.92
C GLY A 13 7.90 -5.04 -19.64
N PHE A 14 7.78 -6.09 -18.86
CA PHE A 14 7.04 -6.07 -17.59
C PHE A 14 7.69 -5.08 -16.61
N VAL A 15 7.12 -3.87 -16.47
CA VAL A 15 7.59 -2.84 -15.52
C VAL A 15 6.66 -2.82 -14.32
N VAL A 16 7.20 -3.04 -13.12
CA VAL A 16 6.43 -3.04 -11.87
C VAL A 16 7.17 -2.24 -10.82
N GLY A 17 6.51 -1.24 -10.23
CA GLY A 17 7.08 -0.41 -9.18
C GLY A 17 8.36 0.32 -9.59
N GLY A 18 8.46 0.70 -10.87
CA GLY A 18 9.63 1.37 -11.45
C GLY A 18 10.80 0.44 -11.79
N VAL A 19 10.64 -0.88 -11.69
CA VAL A 19 11.67 -1.87 -12.05
C VAL A 19 11.28 -2.61 -13.32
N GLN A 20 12.21 -2.69 -14.27
CA GLN A 20 12.07 -3.43 -15.52
C GLN A 20 12.40 -4.91 -15.30
N TYR A 21 11.51 -5.79 -15.73
CA TYR A 21 11.73 -7.24 -15.77
C TYR A 21 11.64 -7.75 -17.21
N ASP A 22 12.25 -8.92 -17.44
CA ASP A 22 12.21 -9.64 -18.72
C ASP A 22 10.81 -10.19 -19.04
N GLY A 23 9.97 -10.36 -18.03
CA GLY A 23 8.58 -10.81 -18.14
C GLY A 23 7.92 -10.98 -16.76
N PRO A 24 6.62 -11.37 -16.72
CA PRO A 24 5.93 -11.69 -15.48
C PRO A 24 6.64 -12.82 -14.71
N PRO A 25 6.62 -12.79 -13.36
CA PRO A 25 7.28 -13.81 -12.54
C PRO A 25 6.64 -15.18 -12.76
N LYS A 26 7.47 -16.22 -12.87
CA LYS A 26 7.06 -17.58 -13.26
C LYS A 26 7.00 -18.57 -12.09
N ASN A 27 7.60 -18.23 -10.97
CA ASN A 27 7.70 -19.08 -9.78
C ASN A 27 7.68 -18.25 -8.50
N ASP A 28 7.46 -18.92 -7.37
CA ASP A 28 7.33 -18.28 -6.05
C ASP A 28 8.56 -17.48 -5.64
N ALA A 29 9.76 -17.90 -6.06
CA ALA A 29 10.99 -17.17 -5.77
C ALA A 29 11.05 -15.82 -6.50
N GLU A 30 10.62 -15.77 -7.77
CA GLU A 30 10.49 -14.54 -8.55
C GLU A 30 9.39 -13.63 -8.00
N ILE A 31 8.25 -14.21 -7.61
CA ILE A 31 7.14 -13.48 -6.96
C ILE A 31 7.63 -12.82 -5.67
N THR A 32 8.31 -13.58 -4.81
CA THR A 32 8.84 -13.08 -3.53
C THR A 32 9.84 -11.94 -3.76
N LYS A 33 10.75 -12.09 -4.73
CA LYS A 33 11.71 -11.03 -5.10
C LYS A 33 11.00 -9.75 -5.55
N LEU A 34 9.96 -9.88 -6.37
CA LEU A 34 9.17 -8.74 -6.82
C LEU A 34 8.46 -8.04 -5.65
N ILE A 35 7.79 -8.79 -4.78
CA ILE A 35 7.12 -8.26 -3.59
C ILE A 35 8.12 -7.51 -2.69
N VAL A 36 9.28 -8.11 -2.39
CA VAL A 36 10.33 -7.49 -1.57
C VAL A 36 10.86 -6.21 -2.22
N ALA A 37 11.07 -6.21 -3.54
CA ALA A 37 11.55 -5.05 -4.27
C ALA A 37 10.52 -3.90 -4.21
N VAL A 38 9.24 -4.19 -4.43
CA VAL A 38 8.16 -3.20 -4.36
C VAL A 38 7.97 -2.68 -2.94
N ALA A 39 7.99 -3.55 -1.92
CA ALA A 39 7.94 -3.14 -0.52
C ALA A 39 9.11 -2.23 -0.14
N THR A 40 10.31 -2.52 -0.67
CA THR A 40 11.49 -1.67 -0.47
C THR A 40 11.34 -0.32 -1.18
N ALA A 41 10.85 -0.31 -2.42
CA ALA A 41 10.59 0.93 -3.16
C ALA A 41 9.54 1.80 -2.46
N LEU A 42 8.48 1.18 -1.94
CA LEU A 42 7.42 1.84 -1.17
C LEU A 42 7.99 2.62 0.03
N THR A 43 8.97 2.07 0.75
CA THR A 43 9.60 2.78 1.88
C THR A 43 10.22 4.13 1.46
N ARG A 44 10.75 4.22 0.24
CA ARG A 44 11.35 5.46 -0.30
C ARG A 44 10.30 6.47 -0.75
N LYS A 45 9.07 6.02 -1.01
CA LYS A 45 7.93 6.88 -1.40
C LYS A 45 7.23 7.50 -0.18
N LEU A 46 7.54 7.05 1.03
CA LEU A 46 6.95 7.50 2.29
C LEU A 46 8.02 8.18 3.17
N PRO A 47 8.53 9.36 2.78
CA PRO A 47 9.68 9.97 3.46
C PRO A 47 9.35 10.55 4.84
N THR A 48 8.08 10.77 5.16
CA THR A 48 7.67 11.38 6.44
C THR A 48 6.82 10.44 7.30
N GLU A 49 6.84 10.68 8.61
CA GLU A 49 5.92 10.04 9.57
C GLU A 49 4.46 10.17 9.16
N GLN A 50 4.08 11.34 8.64
CA GLN A 50 2.72 11.61 8.18
C GLN A 50 2.35 10.73 6.98
N ASP A 51 3.28 10.56 6.03
CA ASP A 51 3.06 9.70 4.87
C ASP A 51 2.87 8.25 5.31
N ILE A 52 3.70 7.76 6.25
CA ILE A 52 3.60 6.40 6.82
C ILE A 52 2.25 6.21 7.53
N TYR A 53 1.88 7.14 8.39
CA TYR A 53 0.63 7.06 9.15
C TYR A 53 -0.60 6.99 8.24
N TRP A 54 -0.70 7.91 7.29
CA TRP A 54 -1.82 7.92 6.34
C TRP A 54 -1.80 6.73 5.40
N PHE A 55 -0.61 6.25 5.01
CA PHE A 55 -0.50 5.05 4.19
C PHE A 55 -1.08 3.83 4.89
N VAL A 56 -0.75 3.63 6.17
CA VAL A 56 -1.26 2.49 6.94
C VAL A 56 -2.78 2.54 7.05
N ILE A 57 -3.35 3.70 7.37
CA ILE A 57 -4.80 3.89 7.47
C ILE A 57 -5.50 3.59 6.14
N GLU A 58 -5.09 4.27 5.08
CA GLU A 58 -5.76 4.16 3.78
C GLU A 58 -5.60 2.77 3.18
N GLN A 59 -4.43 2.15 3.35
CA GLN A 59 -4.17 0.83 2.81
C GLN A 59 -4.88 -0.26 3.60
N TYR A 60 -5.08 -0.08 4.91
CA TYR A 60 -5.86 -0.99 5.74
C TYR A 60 -7.34 -0.97 5.36
N ASP A 61 -7.93 0.22 5.21
CA ASP A 61 -9.31 0.38 4.73
C ASP A 61 -9.50 -0.31 3.37
N LYS A 62 -8.61 -0.01 2.41
CA LYS A 62 -8.64 -0.61 1.07
C LYS A 62 -8.41 -2.13 1.07
N PHE A 63 -7.63 -2.65 2.01
CA PHE A 63 -7.38 -4.09 2.13
C PHE A 63 -8.64 -4.84 2.57
N LEU A 64 -9.42 -4.26 3.49
CA LEU A 64 -10.69 -4.86 3.93
C LEU A 64 -11.72 -4.94 2.80
N GLU A 65 -11.68 -4.00 1.84
CA GLU A 65 -12.52 -4.02 0.64
C GLU A 65 -12.21 -5.20 -0.32
N TYR A 66 -11.06 -5.87 -0.20
CA TYR A 66 -10.69 -6.99 -1.07
C TYR A 66 -11.44 -8.30 -0.77
N GLY A 67 -12.18 -8.35 0.34
CA GLY A 67 -12.98 -9.50 0.75
C GLY A 67 -12.18 -10.60 1.45
N GLU A 68 -12.92 -11.49 2.12
CA GLU A 68 -12.39 -12.51 3.03
C GLU A 68 -11.36 -13.44 2.39
N GLU A 69 -11.51 -13.75 1.10
CA GLU A 69 -10.59 -14.65 0.41
C GLU A 69 -9.15 -14.11 0.38
N ILE A 70 -8.98 -12.79 0.29
CA ILE A 70 -7.66 -12.16 0.25
C ILE A 70 -7.21 -11.85 1.68
N THR A 71 -8.11 -11.36 2.53
CA THR A 71 -7.76 -10.94 3.88
C THR A 71 -7.40 -12.10 4.80
N SER A 72 -8.05 -13.26 4.67
CA SER A 72 -7.76 -14.46 5.46
C SER A 72 -6.39 -15.11 5.16
N ARG A 73 -5.78 -14.78 4.02
CA ARG A 73 -4.50 -15.37 3.56
C ARG A 73 -3.28 -14.59 4.04
N VAL A 74 -3.49 -13.51 4.78
CA VAL A 74 -2.42 -12.59 5.14
C VAL A 74 -2.52 -12.27 6.63
N ASP A 75 -1.45 -12.58 7.36
CA ASP A 75 -1.38 -12.34 8.80
C ASP A 75 -0.94 -10.90 9.09
N PHE A 76 -1.90 -10.07 9.51
CA PHE A 76 -1.67 -8.66 9.76
C PHE A 76 -1.01 -8.48 11.14
N PRO A 77 0.12 -7.74 11.27
CA PRO A 77 0.83 -7.63 12.54
C PRO A 77 0.07 -6.86 13.63
N PHE A 78 -1.08 -6.27 13.30
CA PHE A 78 -1.97 -5.58 14.22
C PHE A 78 -3.37 -5.47 13.64
N SER A 79 -4.35 -5.24 14.51
CA SER A 79 -5.68 -4.81 14.13
C SER A 79 -5.85 -3.31 14.34
N MET A 80 -6.67 -2.69 13.51
CA MET A 80 -7.11 -1.30 13.66
C MET A 80 -8.60 -1.27 13.98
N HIS A 81 -9.00 -0.33 14.83
CA HIS A 81 -10.41 -0.04 15.10
C HIS A 81 -11.00 0.77 13.95
N GLU A 82 -12.30 0.58 13.64
CA GLU A 82 -13.01 1.29 12.56
C GLU A 82 -12.78 2.79 12.59
N ILE A 83 -12.81 3.40 13.78
CA ILE A 83 -12.57 4.83 13.98
C ILE A 83 -11.20 5.30 13.44
N GLU A 84 -10.21 4.42 13.35
CA GLU A 84 -8.86 4.75 12.88
C GLU A 84 -8.76 4.80 11.36
N TYR A 85 -9.59 4.05 10.62
CA TYR A 85 -9.39 3.85 9.19
C TYR A 85 -10.60 4.12 8.29
N GLU A 86 -11.82 3.91 8.78
CA GLU A 86 -13.03 3.88 7.95
C GLU A 86 -13.25 5.22 7.26
N GLY A 87 -13.28 5.21 5.93
CA GLY A 87 -13.51 6.40 5.09
C GLY A 87 -12.42 7.48 5.21
N ARG A 88 -11.32 7.21 5.93
CA ARG A 88 -10.25 8.17 6.15
C ARG A 88 -9.32 8.19 4.95
N ARG A 89 -9.13 9.38 4.36
CA ARG A 89 -8.19 9.63 3.27
C ARG A 89 -7.35 10.85 3.58
N SER A 90 -6.07 10.82 3.25
CA SER A 90 -5.16 11.96 3.45
C SER A 90 -5.63 13.21 2.69
N GLU A 91 -6.19 13.03 1.50
CA GLU A 91 -6.71 14.13 0.68
C GLU A 91 -7.90 14.86 1.32
N SER A 92 -8.73 14.18 2.11
CA SER A 92 -9.87 14.76 2.82
C SER A 92 -9.52 15.24 4.24
N SER A 93 -8.25 15.14 4.62
CA SER A 93 -7.73 15.57 5.92
C SER A 93 -6.99 16.90 5.85
N TYR A 94 -6.38 17.33 6.96
CA TYR A 94 -5.47 18.48 7.00
C TYR A 94 -4.25 18.34 6.07
N VAL A 95 -3.95 17.12 5.59
CA VAL A 95 -2.87 16.87 4.63
C VAL A 95 -3.20 17.39 3.24
N GLY A 96 -4.47 17.31 2.82
CA GLY A 96 -4.99 17.93 1.59
C GLY A 96 -4.36 17.44 0.28
N LYS A 97 -3.68 16.30 0.27
CA LYS A 97 -3.06 15.69 -0.92
C LYS A 97 -3.12 14.16 -0.87
N PRO A 98 -3.09 13.47 -2.04
CA PRO A 98 -3.06 12.01 -2.08
C PRO A 98 -1.84 11.42 -1.38
N ASN A 99 -2.01 10.26 -0.74
CA ASN A 99 -0.91 9.54 -0.13
C ASN A 99 0.05 9.01 -1.21
N PRO A 100 1.37 9.28 -1.11
CA PRO A 100 2.32 8.88 -2.14
C PRO A 100 2.51 7.36 -2.22
N GLY A 101 2.36 6.62 -1.12
CA GLY A 101 2.42 5.16 -1.11
C GLY A 101 1.20 4.52 -1.77
N ILE A 102 -0.01 5.03 -1.50
CA ILE A 102 -1.23 4.60 -2.19
C ILE A 102 -1.14 4.89 -3.68
N THR A 103 -0.70 6.10 -4.04
CA THR A 103 -0.50 6.52 -5.43
C THR A 103 0.50 5.62 -6.15
N PHE A 104 1.60 5.29 -5.50
CA PHE A 104 2.62 4.37 -6.04
C PHE A 104 2.01 2.99 -6.33
N LEU A 105 1.29 2.41 -5.37
CA LEU A 105 0.68 1.08 -5.57
C LEU A 105 -0.41 1.11 -6.64
N ASP A 106 -1.24 2.16 -6.68
CA ASP A 106 -2.33 2.28 -7.64
C ASP A 106 -1.86 2.52 -9.08
N LYS A 107 -0.77 3.26 -9.27
CA LYS A 107 -0.28 3.66 -10.60
C LYS A 107 0.86 2.80 -11.13
N GLU A 108 1.76 2.37 -10.26
CA GLU A 108 3.01 1.71 -10.67
C GLU A 108 3.02 0.19 -10.39
N PHE A 109 2.14 -0.31 -9.50
CA PHE A 109 2.10 -1.74 -9.15
C PHE A 109 0.84 -2.44 -9.66
N MET A 110 -0.35 -1.97 -9.31
CA MET A 110 -1.60 -2.67 -9.61
C MET A 110 -1.83 -2.90 -11.12
N PRO A 111 -1.64 -1.89 -12.02
CA PRO A 111 -2.02 -2.07 -13.42
C PRO A 111 -1.19 -3.15 -14.14
N PRO A 112 0.15 -3.18 -14.06
CA PRO A 112 0.95 -4.22 -14.70
C PRO A 112 0.64 -5.64 -14.23
N ILE A 113 0.41 -5.84 -12.92
CA ILE A 113 0.05 -7.17 -12.41
C ILE A 113 -1.35 -7.58 -12.87
N THR A 114 -2.28 -6.63 -12.89
CA THR A 114 -3.65 -6.89 -13.34
C THR A 114 -3.70 -7.25 -14.82
N GLU A 115 -2.93 -6.55 -15.66
CA GLU A 115 -2.87 -6.78 -17.11
C GLU A 115 -2.24 -8.13 -17.47
N HIS A 116 -1.14 -8.49 -16.81
CA HIS A 116 -0.38 -9.69 -17.19
C HIS A 116 -0.73 -10.95 -16.40
N ILE A 117 -1.41 -10.82 -15.25
CA ILE A 117 -1.65 -11.94 -14.33
C ILE A 117 -3.13 -12.03 -13.96
N SER A 118 -3.59 -11.18 -13.03
CA SER A 118 -5.01 -10.99 -12.70
C SER A 118 -5.17 -9.94 -11.61
N LEU A 119 -6.36 -9.34 -11.53
CA LEU A 119 -6.73 -8.41 -10.44
C LEU A 119 -6.59 -9.07 -9.06
N LYS A 120 -7.08 -10.30 -8.92
CA LYS A 120 -7.06 -11.05 -7.67
C LYS A 120 -5.64 -11.28 -7.18
N GLN A 121 -4.74 -11.64 -8.09
CA GLN A 121 -3.33 -11.82 -7.75
C GLN A 121 -2.66 -10.49 -7.39
N ALA A 122 -2.99 -9.41 -8.10
CA ALA A 122 -2.51 -8.07 -7.78
C ALA A 122 -2.92 -7.64 -6.37
N GLN A 123 -4.19 -7.83 -6.00
CA GLN A 123 -4.69 -7.53 -4.66
C GLN A 123 -4.01 -8.39 -3.59
N HIS A 124 -3.83 -9.69 -3.83
CA HIS A 124 -3.13 -10.57 -2.90
C HIS A 124 -1.66 -10.16 -2.69
N TRP A 125 -0.92 -9.88 -3.77
CA TRP A 125 0.46 -9.42 -3.66
C TRP A 125 0.58 -8.04 -3.01
N ARG A 126 -0.37 -7.14 -3.26
CA ARG A 126 -0.44 -5.86 -2.54
C ARG A 126 -0.64 -6.04 -1.05
N ALA A 127 -1.48 -6.99 -0.64
CA ALA A 127 -1.66 -7.32 0.77
C ALA A 127 -0.36 -7.84 1.40
N LEU A 128 0.39 -8.70 0.70
CA LEU A 128 1.71 -9.15 1.14
C LEU A 128 2.72 -7.99 1.26
N ILE A 129 2.77 -7.10 0.27
CA ILE A 129 3.60 -5.88 0.31
C ILE A 129 3.25 -5.03 1.54
N PHE A 130 1.96 -4.85 1.80
CA PHE A 130 1.47 -4.07 2.93
C PHE A 130 1.85 -4.71 4.27
N CYS A 131 1.71 -6.02 4.43
CA CYS A 131 2.13 -6.72 5.64
C CYS A 131 3.62 -6.64 5.88
N MET A 132 4.44 -6.85 4.84
CA MET A 132 5.89 -6.69 4.95
C MET A 132 6.28 -5.26 5.36
N PHE A 133 5.59 -4.25 4.82
CA PHE A 133 5.77 -2.87 5.23
C PHE A 133 5.41 -2.68 6.71
N CYS A 134 4.25 -3.17 7.14
CA CYS A 134 3.78 -3.04 8.52
C CYS A 134 4.70 -3.75 9.52
N GLN A 135 5.22 -4.93 9.18
CA GLN A 135 6.21 -5.64 10.00
C GLN A 135 7.51 -4.83 10.12
N ARG A 136 8.01 -4.28 9.01
CA ARG A 136 9.24 -3.46 9.00
C ARG A 136 9.11 -2.20 9.86
N PHE A 137 7.95 -1.55 9.86
CA PHE A 137 7.71 -0.30 10.56
C PHE A 137 6.88 -0.46 11.84
N GLN A 138 6.74 -1.68 12.37
CA GLN A 138 5.81 -2.00 13.46
C GLN A 138 5.92 -1.06 14.66
N ALA A 139 7.14 -0.84 15.16
CA ALA A 139 7.39 0.05 16.30
C ALA A 139 7.03 1.51 15.99
N GLN A 140 7.38 2.00 14.80
CA GLN A 140 7.07 3.37 14.36
C GLN A 140 5.56 3.54 14.18
N ILE A 141 4.87 2.57 13.58
CA ILE A 141 3.42 2.59 13.41
C ILE A 141 2.72 2.65 14.77
N ALA A 142 3.15 1.84 15.74
CA ALA A 142 2.60 1.88 17.09
C ALA A 142 2.75 3.27 17.74
N GLN A 143 3.92 3.90 17.60
CA GLN A 143 4.17 5.26 18.10
C GLN A 143 3.31 6.30 17.39
N LEU A 144 3.18 6.21 16.07
CA LEU A 144 2.37 7.13 15.27
C LEU A 144 0.89 7.03 15.63
N ARG A 145 0.36 5.80 15.77
CA ARG A 145 -1.02 5.58 16.20
C ARG A 145 -1.30 6.24 17.55
N LEU A 146 -0.42 6.05 18.54
CA LEU A 146 -0.54 6.71 19.84
C LEU A 146 -0.49 8.24 19.71
N LYS A 147 0.51 8.77 18.99
CA LYS A 147 0.68 10.21 18.76
C LYS A 147 -0.58 10.84 18.18
N TYR A 148 -1.16 10.24 17.15
CA TYR A 148 -2.35 10.79 16.49
C TYR A 148 -3.64 10.55 17.28
N ALA A 149 -3.76 9.46 18.06
CA ALA A 149 -4.86 9.27 18.99
C ALA A 149 -4.88 10.37 20.07
N VAL A 150 -3.72 10.69 20.66
CA VAL A 150 -3.59 11.79 21.62
C VAL A 150 -3.93 13.14 20.99
N HIS A 151 -3.48 13.40 19.76
CA HIS A 151 -3.85 14.62 19.03
C HIS A 151 -5.37 14.71 18.80
N TYR A 152 -6.01 13.61 18.41
CA TYR A 152 -7.46 13.56 18.22
C TYR A 152 -8.21 13.83 19.53
N HIS A 153 -7.87 13.12 20.60
CA HIS A 153 -8.45 13.33 21.93
C HIS A 153 -8.34 14.80 22.36
N ASN A 154 -7.14 15.38 22.28
CA ASN A 154 -6.92 16.78 22.66
C ASN A 154 -7.73 17.77 21.82
N ASN A 155 -7.92 17.49 20.52
CA ASN A 155 -8.76 18.31 19.67
C ASN A 155 -10.24 18.20 20.09
N CYS A 156 -10.74 16.99 20.38
CA CYS A 156 -12.10 16.79 20.86
C CYS A 156 -12.36 17.51 22.19
N ILE A 157 -11.41 17.47 23.13
CA ILE A 157 -11.50 18.23 24.39
C ILE A 157 -11.59 19.73 24.10
N LYS A 158 -10.73 20.27 23.24
CA LYS A 158 -10.72 21.71 22.88
C LYS A 158 -12.01 22.16 22.19
N THR A 159 -12.66 21.29 21.42
CA THR A 159 -13.92 21.59 20.70
C THR A 159 -15.16 21.18 21.47
N ASN A 160 -15.07 20.91 22.78
CA ASN A 160 -16.18 20.45 23.63
C ASN A 160 -16.89 19.17 23.13
N SER A 161 -16.19 18.36 22.34
CA SER A 161 -16.68 17.11 21.74
C SER A 161 -16.33 15.90 22.62
N TYR A 162 -16.62 15.99 23.92
CA TYR A 162 -16.17 15.05 24.96
C TYR A 162 -16.52 13.58 24.67
N ARG A 163 -17.73 13.32 24.14
CA ARG A 163 -18.18 11.96 23.78
C ARG A 163 -17.29 11.26 22.73
N PHE A 164 -16.58 12.04 21.92
CA PHE A 164 -15.63 11.52 20.94
C PHE A 164 -14.20 11.45 21.49
N ALA A 165 -13.90 12.19 22.56
CA ALA A 165 -12.61 12.13 23.24
C ALA A 165 -12.45 10.83 24.05
N ASP A 166 -13.54 10.29 24.58
CA ASP A 166 -13.56 9.07 25.39
C ASP A 166 -13.54 7.76 24.57
N LYS A 167 -13.59 7.87 23.23
CA LYS A 167 -13.52 6.74 22.28
C LYS A 167 -12.10 6.56 21.78
#